data_AF-A0A7C3WHJ0-F1
#
_entry.id   AF-A0A7C3WHJ0-F1
#
_cell.length_a   1.000
_cell.length_b   1.000
_cell.length_c   1.000
_cell.angle_alpha   90.00
_cell.angle_beta   90.00
_cell.angle_gamma   90.00
#
_symmetry.space_group_name_H-M   'P 1'
#
loop_
_entity.id
_entity.type
_entity.pdbx_description
1 polymer ?
#
loop_
_entity_poly.entity_id
_entity_poly.type
_entity_poly.pdbx_seq_one_letter_code
_entity_poly.pdbx_strand_id
1 'polypeptide(L)' 'MTHRPYGPVAALAERLRDLFRDLCELPLAQDGLEFEPDSVKAERIREDNLYEGVRVTLRARLGKAKVPLQVD' A
#
# COMPACT_ATOMS: atom_id res chain seq x y z
N MET A 1 9.65 -22.95 -14.27
CA MET A 1 9.40 -22.00 -13.18
C MET A 1 7.90 -21.99 -12.92
N THR A 2 7.45 -22.73 -11.90
CA THR A 2 6.04 -22.77 -11.53
C THR A 2 5.74 -21.49 -10.74
N HIS A 3 5.12 -20.50 -11.39
CA HIS A 3 4.54 -19.36 -10.70
C HIS A 3 3.43 -19.91 -9.79
N ARG A 4 3.76 -20.09 -8.52
CA ARG A 4 2.79 -20.47 -7.49
C ARG A 4 1.76 -19.34 -7.46
N PRO A 5 0.48 -19.58 -7.78
CA PRO A 5 -0.50 -18.52 -7.74
C PRO A 5 -0.50 -17.98 -6.31
N TYR A 6 -0.29 -16.67 -6.18
CA TYR A 6 -0.64 -16.00 -4.94
C TYR A 6 -2.08 -16.38 -4.62
N GLY A 7 -2.39 -16.60 -3.34
CA GLY A 7 -3.77 -16.88 -2.91
C GLY A 7 -4.73 -15.80 -3.43
N PRO A 8 -6.06 -15.95 -3.23
CA PRO A 8 -7.04 -15.07 -3.84
C PRO A 8 -6.66 -13.59 -3.65
N VAL A 9 -6.49 -12.85 -4.74
CA VAL A 9 -5.87 -11.50 -4.75
C VAL A 9 -6.64 -10.50 -3.89
N ALA A 10 -7.92 -10.76 -3.60
CA ALA A 10 -8.66 -9.99 -2.60
C ALA A 10 -8.03 -10.13 -1.21
N ALA A 11 -7.73 -11.35 -0.79
CA ALA A 11 -7.07 -11.59 0.49
C ALA A 11 -5.66 -10.99 0.53
N LEU A 12 -4.96 -10.91 -0.62
CA LEU A 12 -3.69 -10.21 -0.71
C LEU A 12 -3.86 -8.70 -0.58
N ALA A 13 -4.83 -8.09 -1.27
CA ALA A 13 -5.10 -6.66 -1.18
C ALA A 13 -5.48 -6.25 0.26
N GLU A 14 -6.36 -7.01 0.91
CA GLU A 14 -6.71 -6.79 2.31
C GLU A 14 -5.47 -6.86 3.22
N ARG A 15 -4.64 -7.90 3.06
CA ARG A 15 -3.40 -8.05 3.83
C ARG A 15 -2.40 -6.92 3.59
N LEU A 16 -2.27 -6.46 2.36
CA LEU A 16 -1.37 -5.35 2.02
C LEU A 16 -1.90 -4.03 2.60
N ARG A 17 -3.21 -3.78 2.55
CA ARG A 17 -3.80 -2.60 3.22
C ARG A 17 -3.45 -2.61 4.70
N ASP A 18 -3.70 -3.72 5.39
CA ASP A 18 -3.47 -3.80 6.84
C ASP A 18 -1.98 -3.66 7.18
N LEU A 19 -1.10 -4.33 6.43
CA LEU A 19 0.34 -4.20 6.60
C LEU A 19 0.82 -2.74 6.41
N PHE A 20 0.37 -2.06 5.36
CA PHE A 20 0.75 -0.66 5.13
C PHE A 20 0.19 0.27 6.20
N ARG A 21 -0.98 -0.03 6.76
CA ARG A 21 -1.53 0.71 7.90
C ARG A 21 -0.64 0.57 9.12
N ASP A 22 -0.24 -0.65 9.46
CA ASP A 22 0.68 -0.94 10.57
C ASP A 22 2.04 -0.24 10.35
N LEU A 23 2.56 -0.23 9.11
CA LEU A 23 3.80 0.47 8.77
C LEU A 23 3.69 1.99 9.00
N CYS A 24 2.53 2.60 8.74
CA CYS A 24 2.30 4.02 8.97
C CYS A 24 2.28 4.40 10.46
N GLU A 25 2.06 3.43 11.36
CA GLU A 25 2.01 3.63 12.81
C GLU A 25 3.35 3.32 13.50
N LEU A 26 4.36 2.86 12.76
CA LEU A 26 5.68 2.61 13.31
C LEU A 26 6.29 3.89 13.90
N PRO A 27 6.93 3.82 15.08
CA PRO A 27 7.62 4.96 15.64
C PRO A 27 8.83 5.30 14.76
N LEU A 28 8.74 6.42 14.05
CA LEU A 28 9.81 6.95 13.20
C LEU A 28 10.48 8.15 13.88
N ALA A 29 11.71 8.44 13.47
CA ALA A 29 12.35 9.69 13.85
C ALA A 29 11.50 10.87 13.36
N GLN A 30 11.44 11.95 14.12
CA GLN A 30 10.74 13.18 13.72
C GLN A 30 11.54 13.91 12.64
N ASP A 31 11.49 13.40 11.41
CA ASP A 31 12.11 13.99 10.21
C ASP A 31 11.15 14.94 9.46
N GLY A 32 9.95 15.13 10.01
CA GLY A 32 8.89 15.97 9.44
C GLY A 32 7.97 15.23 8.46
N LEU A 33 8.17 13.92 8.25
CA LEU A 33 7.31 13.07 7.45
C LEU A 33 6.25 12.39 8.33
N GLU A 34 4.98 12.71 8.11
CA GLU A 34 3.84 12.11 8.80
C GLU A 34 3.01 11.29 7.83
N PHE A 35 2.83 10.00 8.09
CA PHE A 35 1.94 9.15 7.30
C PHE A 35 0.51 9.21 7.86
N GLU A 36 -0.51 9.08 6.99
CA GLU A 36 -1.92 9.02 7.38
C GLU A 36 -2.43 7.56 7.26
N PRO A 37 -2.46 6.74 8.34
CA PRO A 37 -2.87 5.33 8.27
C PRO A 37 -4.27 5.13 7.70
N ASP A 38 -5.20 6.04 7.98
CA ASP A 38 -6.58 5.99 7.48
C ASP A 38 -6.71 6.27 5.97
N SER A 39 -5.64 6.74 5.34
CA SER A 39 -5.61 6.99 3.90
C SER A 39 -5.23 5.76 3.07
N VAL A 40 -4.73 4.69 3.72
CA VAL A 40 -4.24 3.50 3.04
C VAL A 40 -5.38 2.76 2.33
N LYS A 41 -5.20 2.52 1.03
CA LYS A 41 -6.11 1.72 0.21
C LYS A 41 -5.30 0.73 -0.61
N ALA A 42 -5.81 -0.49 -0.77
CA ALA A 42 -5.23 -1.49 -1.63
C ALA A 42 -6.29 -2.00 -2.61
N GLU A 43 -5.98 -2.00 -3.90
CA GLU A 43 -6.89 -2.44 -4.94
C GLU A 43 -6.17 -3.30 -5.97
N ARG A 44 -6.93 -4.19 -6.61
CA ARG A 44 -6.37 -5.04 -7.67
C ARG A 44 -6.11 -4.21 -8.91
N ILE A 45 -4.95 -4.41 -9.52
CA ILE A 45 -4.65 -3.86 -10.84
C ILE A 45 -5.38 -4.77 -11.84
N ARG A 46 -6.32 -4.19 -12.60
CA ARG A 46 -7.00 -4.91 -13.67
C ARG A 46 -6.12 -4.84 -14.91
N GLU A 47 -5.25 -5.83 -15.11
CA GLU A 47 -4.57 -6.03 -16.39
C GLU A 47 -5.05 -7.33 -17.03
N ASP A 48 -5.43 -7.25 -18.31
CA ASP A 48 -5.84 -8.38 -19.15
C ASP A 48 -4.69 -9.38 -19.44
N ASN A 49 -3.57 -9.34 -18.70
CA ASN A 49 -2.44 -10.24 -18.93
C ASN A 49 -1.65 -10.56 -17.65
N LEU A 50 -1.75 -11.82 -17.22
CA LEU A 50 -0.73 -12.64 -16.52
C LEU A 50 -0.15 -12.19 -15.16
N TYR A 51 -0.34 -10.95 -14.70
CA TYR A 51 0.11 -10.49 -13.38
C TYR A 51 -1.05 -9.86 -12.61
N GLU A 52 -1.63 -10.62 -11.68
CA GLU A 52 -2.61 -10.08 -10.74
C GLU A 52 -1.88 -9.25 -9.65
N GLY A 53 -1.54 -8.01 -9.98
CA GLY A 53 -0.90 -7.06 -9.06
C GLY A 53 -1.88 -6.39 -8.09
N VAL A 54 -1.35 -5.83 -7.01
CA VAL A 54 -2.10 -4.98 -6.06
C VAL A 54 -1.44 -3.61 -6.01
N ARG A 55 -2.23 -2.56 -6.27
CA ARG A 55 -1.82 -1.19 -6.07
C ARG A 55 -2.22 -0.73 -4.67
N VAL A 56 -1.27 -0.23 -3.91
CA VAL A 56 -1.48 0.43 -2.63
C VAL A 56 -1.33 1.94 -2.82
N THR A 57 -2.28 2.72 -2.31
CA THR A 57 -2.20 4.18 -2.26
C THR A 57 -2.32 4.66 -0.82
N LEU A 58 -1.58 5.71 -0.46
CA LEU A 58 -1.62 6.34 0.85
C LEU A 58 -1.20 7.80 0.74
N ARG A 59 -1.41 8.57 1.81
CA ARG A 59 -1.00 9.96 1.93
C ARG A 59 0.03 10.11 3.04
N ALA A 60 1.02 10.94 2.76
CA ALA A 60 1.94 11.46 3.76
C ALA A 60 1.94 12.99 3.73
N ARG A 61 2.51 13.60 4.76
CA ARG A 61 2.75 15.04 4.84
C ARG A 61 4.21 15.28 5.15
N LEU A 62 4.83 16.20 4.40
CA LEU A 62 6.14 16.75 4.73
C LEU A 62 5.92 18.21 5.16
N GLY A 63 5.84 18.44 6.47
CA GLY A 63 5.34 19.70 7.01
C GLY A 63 3.90 20.00 6.52
N LYS A 64 3.73 21.05 5.70
CA LYS A 64 2.42 21.43 5.12
C LYS A 64 2.15 20.80 3.75
N ALA A 65 3.16 20.20 3.11
CA ALA A 65 3.01 19.60 1.79
C ALA A 65 2.28 18.26 1.91
N LYS A 66 1.27 18.02 1.08
CA LYS A 66 0.59 16.73 0.96
C LYS A 66 1.27 15.90 -0.12
N VAL A 67 1.74 14.71 0.23
CA VAL A 67 2.46 13.80 -0.65
C VAL A 67 1.60 12.55 -0.87
N PRO A 68 0.94 12.42 -2.03
CA PRO A 68 0.32 11.14 -2.40
C PRO A 68 1.41 10.13 -2.73
N LEU A 69 1.24 8.91 -2.23
CA LEU A 69 2.14 7.78 -2.45
C LEU A 69 1.38 6.65 -3.13
N GLN A 70 2.03 5.99 -4.07
CA GLN A 70 1.53 4.82 -4.78
C GLN A 70 2.64 3.76 -4.80
N VAL A 71 2.26 2.51 -4.51
CA VAL A 71 3.14 1.34 -4.58
C VAL A 71 2.40 0.28 -5.38
N ASP A 72 3.02 -0.23 -6.45
CA ASP A 72 2.55 -1.34 -7.26
C ASP A 72 3.69 -2.30 -7.61
#